data_AF-A0A838DF42-F1
#
_entry.id   AF-A0A838DF42-F1
#
_cell.length_a   1.000
_cell.length_b   1.000
_cell.length_c   1.000
_cell.angle_alpha   90.00
_cell.angle_beta   90.00
_cell.angle_gamma   90.00
#
_symmetry.space_group_name_H-M   'P 1'
#
loop_
_entity.id
_entity.type
_entity.pdbx_description
1 polymer ?
#
loop_
_entity_poly.entity_id
_entity_poly.type
_entity_poly.pdbx_seq_one_letter_code
_entity_poly.pdbx_strand_id
1 'polypeptide(L)' 'MSATEFIEQFKALPASERAQVAKFVVENDDSWVPASFRESMADAEAGRTADLETALREPYPPEQ' A
#
# COMPACT_ATOMS: atom_id res chain seq x y z
N MET A 1 1.98 -0.57 -28.50
CA MET A 1 2.14 -1.46 -27.34
C MET A 1 1.11 -1.06 -26.30
N SER A 2 0.26 -1.99 -25.90
CA SER A 2 -0.80 -1.82 -24.91
C SER A 2 -0.39 -2.37 -23.54
N ALA A 3 -1.04 -1.89 -22.48
CA ALA A 3 -0.83 -2.41 -21.12
C ALA A 3 -1.08 -3.93 -21.03
N THR A 4 -2.09 -4.43 -21.76
CA THR A 4 -2.43 -5.85 -21.81
C THR A 4 -1.30 -6.68 -22.42
N GLU A 5 -0.71 -6.23 -23.53
CA GLU A 5 0.43 -6.91 -24.17
C GLU A 5 1.66 -6.96 -23.25
N PHE A 6 1.88 -5.93 -22.43
CA PHE A 6 2.98 -5.89 -21.47
C PHE A 6 2.76 -6.85 -20.30
N ILE A 7 1.53 -6.95 -19.79
CA ILE A 7 1.17 -7.88 -18.72
C ILE A 7 1.40 -9.33 -19.14
N GLU A 8 1.03 -9.71 -20.37
CA GLU A 8 1.25 -11.07 -20.85
C GLU A 8 2.74 -11.40 -21.03
N GLN A 9 3.54 -10.43 -21.48
CA GLN A 9 5.00 -10.58 -21.52
C GLN A 9 5.59 -10.76 -20.12
N PHE A 10 5.14 -9.97 -19.14
CA PHE A 10 5.59 -10.11 -17.75
C PHE A 10 5.23 -11.48 -17.17
N LYS A 11 4.01 -11.98 -17.41
CA LYS A 11 3.59 -13.31 -16.94
C LYS A 11 4.42 -14.45 -17.54
N ALA A 12 4.88 -14.28 -18.78
CA ALA A 12 5.71 -15.25 -19.48
C ALA A 12 7.16 -15.32 -18.94
N LEU A 13 7.62 -14.34 -18.17
CA LEU A 13 8.96 -14.35 -17.58
C LEU A 13 9.15 -15.50 -16.56
N PRO A 14 10.38 -16.02 -16.41
CA PRO A 14 10.73 -16.91 -15.29
C PRO A 14 10.43 -16.27 -13.93
N ALA A 15 10.17 -17.11 -12.92
CA ALA A 15 9.81 -16.63 -11.58
C ALA A 15 10.86 -15.68 -10.96
N SER A 16 12.15 -15.95 -11.19
CA SER A 16 13.26 -15.11 -10.72
C SER A 16 13.23 -13.70 -11.33
N GLU A 17 12.90 -13.59 -12.61
CA GLU A 17 12.83 -12.32 -13.33
C GLU A 17 11.56 -11.54 -12.95
N ARG A 18 10.43 -12.24 -12.79
CA ARG A 18 9.21 -11.60 -12.26
C ARG A 18 9.42 -10.99 -10.89
N ALA A 19 10.17 -11.66 -10.01
CA ALA A 19 10.50 -11.14 -8.69
C ALA A 19 11.36 -9.87 -8.76
N GLN A 20 12.30 -9.78 -9.72
CA GLN A 20 13.13 -8.59 -9.91
C GLN A 20 12.30 -7.39 -10.38
N VAL A 21 11.40 -7.59 -11.33
CA VAL A 21 10.49 -6.53 -11.80
C VAL A 21 9.54 -6.09 -10.70
N ALA A 22 8.96 -7.02 -9.93
CA ALA A 22 8.11 -6.69 -8.79
C ALA A 22 8.88 -5.87 -7.74
N LYS A 23 10.11 -6.27 -7.42
CA LYS A 23 11.00 -5.52 -6.52
C LYS A 23 11.25 -4.10 -7.04
N PHE A 24 11.59 -3.95 -8.32
CA PHE A 24 11.84 -2.65 -8.92
C PHE A 24 10.62 -1.72 -8.82
N VAL A 25 9.41 -2.22 -9.10
CA VAL A 25 8.18 -1.42 -8.98
C VAL A 25 7.95 -0.98 -7.54
N VAL A 26 8.06 -1.89 -6.57
CA VAL A 26 7.87 -1.56 -5.14
C VAL A 26 8.89 -0.53 -4.64
N GLU A 27 10.13 -0.57 -5.14
CA GLU A 27 11.20 0.35 -4.72
C GLU A 27 11.12 1.73 -5.38
N ASN A 28 10.49 1.86 -6.55
CA ASN A 28 10.54 3.09 -7.36
C ASN A 28 9.18 3.74 -7.57
N ASP A 29 8.08 3.07 -7.25
CA ASP A 29 6.72 3.58 -7.42
C ASP A 29 5.89 3.30 -6.16
N ASP A 30 5.33 4.36 -5.57
CA ASP A 30 4.45 4.33 -4.42
C ASP A 30 2.96 4.49 -4.81
N SER A 31 2.64 4.47 -6.10
CA SER A 31 1.27 4.56 -6.62
C SER A 31 0.38 3.42 -6.12
N TRP A 32 0.96 2.28 -5.75
CA TRP A 32 0.26 1.14 -5.15
C TRP A 32 -0.14 1.39 -3.68
N VAL A 33 0.49 2.34 -2.99
CA VAL A 33 0.19 2.66 -1.59
C VAL A 33 -1.10 3.49 -1.54
N PRO A 34 -2.15 3.03 -0.82
CA PRO A 34 -3.38 3.80 -0.68
C PRO A 34 -3.13 5.16 -0.05
N ALA A 35 -3.84 6.19 -0.52
CA ALA A 35 -3.69 7.56 0.01
C ALA A 35 -3.96 7.62 1.52
N SER A 36 -4.98 6.93 2.02
CA SER A 36 -5.31 6.84 3.45
C SER A 36 -4.18 6.25 4.30
N PHE A 37 -3.40 5.34 3.73
CA PHE A 37 -2.23 4.79 4.42
C PHE A 37 -1.12 5.83 4.53
N ARG A 38 -0.88 6.63 3.48
CA ARG A 38 0.09 7.74 3.54
C ARG A 38 -0.31 8.80 4.54
N GLU A 39 -1.60 9.13 4.61
CA GLU A 39 -2.16 10.05 5.63
C GLU A 39 -1.90 9.50 7.04
N SER A 40 -2.15 8.22 7.27
CA SER A 40 -1.89 7.56 8.56
C SER A 40 -0.40 7.57 8.93
N MET A 41 0.49 7.39 7.96
CA MET A 41 1.94 7.48 8.17
C MET A 41 2.36 8.91 8.56
N ALA A 42 1.83 9.92 7.88
CA ALA A 42 2.10 11.32 8.20
C ALA A 42 1.55 11.72 9.58
N ASP A 43 0.39 11.18 9.97
CA ASP A 43 -0.16 11.33 11.31
C ASP A 43 0.75 10.69 12.37
N ALA A 44 1.25 9.48 12.11
CA ALA A 44 2.20 8.82 13.00
C ALA A 44 3.52 9.59 13.15
N GLU A 45 4.10 10.09 12.05
CA GLU A 45 5.32 10.93 12.07
C GLU A 45 5.11 12.23 12.87
N ALA A 46 3.92 12.81 12.81
CA ALA A 46 3.56 14.00 13.57
C ALA A 46 3.10 13.68 15.02
N GLY A 47 3.20 12.43 15.46
CA GLY A 47 2.81 11.99 16.80
C GLY A 47 1.30 11.87 17.04
N ARG A 48 0.47 12.01 16.00
CA ARG A 48 -0.98 11.80 16.04
C ARG A 48 -1.31 10.32 15.88
N THR A 49 -0.95 9.54 16.89
CA THR A 49 -1.26 8.11 16.94
C THR A 49 -2.56 7.86 17.71
N ALA A 50 -3.26 6.78 17.38
CA ALA A 50 -4.44 6.37 18.13
C ALA A 50 -4.02 5.90 19.54
N ASP A 51 -4.64 6.46 20.58
CA ASP A 51 -4.56 5.90 21.91
C ASP A 51 -5.42 4.62 21.97
N LEU A 52 -4.76 3.48 21.83
CA LEU A 52 -5.43 2.18 21.80
C LEU A 52 -6.11 1.84 23.13
N GLU A 53 -5.63 2.35 24.27
CA GLU A 53 -6.29 2.07 25.55
C GLU A 53 -7.67 2.72 25.61
N THR A 54 -7.76 3.98 25.18
CA THR A 54 -9.03 4.71 25.12
C THR A 54 -9.91 4.18 23.99
N ALA A 55 -9.37 4.03 22.78
CA ALA A 55 -10.12 3.64 21.59
C ALA A 55 -10.80 2.25 21.71
N LEU A 56 -10.16 1.30 22.43
CA LEU A 56 -10.72 -0.03 22.62
C LEU A 56 -11.79 -0.11 23.74
N ARG A 57 -11.85 0.90 24.62
CA ARG A 57 -12.82 0.95 25.73
C ARG A 57 -14.06 1.76 25.38
N GLU A 58 -13.94 2.75 24.49
CA GLU A 58 -15.06 3.56 24.06
C GLU A 58 -15.99 2.77 23.13
N PRO A 59 -17.32 2.93 23.26
CA PRO A 59 -18.25 2.33 22.31
C PRO A 59 -18.01 2.89 20.91
N TYR A 60 -17.98 2.02 19.90
CA TYR A 60 -17.79 2.44 18.51
C TYR A 60 -18.81 3.53 18.17
N PRO A 61 -18.37 4.69 17.65
CA PRO A 61 -19.28 5.78 17.34
C PRO A 61 -20.30 5.33 16.30
N PRO A 62 -21.56 5.81 16.38
CA PRO A 62 -22.56 5.47 15.39
C PRO A 62 -22.10 5.95 14.00
N GLU A 63 -22.29 5.10 12.99
CA GLU A 63 -22.02 5.46 11.60
C GLU A 63 -22.86 6.69 11.21
N GLN A 64 -22.22 7.72 10.68
CA GLN A 64 -22.89 8.92 10.17
C GLN A 64 -23.32 8.76 8.72
#